data_AF-A0A850LXP2-F1
#
_entry.id   AF-A0A850LXP2-F1
#
_cell.length_a   1.000
_cell.length_b   1.000
_cell.length_c   1.000
_cell.angle_alpha   90.00
_cell.angle_beta   90.00
_cell.angle_gamma   90.00
#
_symmetry.space_group_name_H-M   'P 1'
#
loop_
_entity.id
_entity.type
_entity.pdbx_description
1 polymer ?
#
loop_
_entity_poly.entity_id
_entity_poly.type
_entity_poly.pdbx_seq_one_letter_code
_entity_poly.pdbx_strand_id
1 'polypeptide(L)'
;MVDREIVSIFCNQSRLMILIMSNLYYCKYHSPIGDIFIGFLEDGIFRIKFGGLTEEDFVRDLMNLYLNCGIKRGNLPSLVKKEFDLYFDGNPIKFRSRVIFLTGTGFQKKVWEEVGKIPYGRLVSYSDIALEMSKTGAERAVGNAVGANPVPIIIPCHRVIRKDGGIGGFGAGIALKKKLLRLEGIIVSGNIK
;
A
#
# COMPACT_ATOMS: atom_id res chain seq x y z
N MET A 1 -10.74 -35.43 -10.28
CA MET A 1 -10.60 -34.01 -10.63
C MET A 1 -10.74 -33.24 -9.33
N VAL A 2 -9.63 -33.01 -8.63
CA VAL A 2 -9.63 -32.43 -7.28
C VAL A 2 -9.91 -30.93 -7.42
N ASP A 3 -10.91 -30.46 -6.71
CA ASP A 3 -11.46 -29.12 -6.82
C ASP A 3 -10.38 -28.06 -6.57
N ARG A 4 -10.19 -27.13 -7.51
CA ARG A 4 -9.14 -26.08 -7.42
C ARG A 4 -9.36 -25.16 -6.21
N GLU A 5 -10.58 -25.14 -5.67
CA GLU A 5 -10.91 -24.43 -4.43
C GLU A 5 -10.35 -25.11 -3.17
N ILE A 6 -10.34 -26.45 -3.11
CA ILE A 6 -9.85 -27.20 -1.94
C ILE A 6 -8.32 -27.07 -1.78
N VAL A 7 -7.58 -27.08 -2.91
CA VAL A 7 -6.12 -26.88 -2.89
C VAL A 7 -5.75 -25.45 -2.45
N SER A 8 -6.54 -24.45 -2.84
CA SER A 8 -6.39 -23.05 -2.41
C SER A 8 -6.71 -22.86 -0.92
N ILE A 9 -7.74 -23.53 -0.40
CA ILE A 9 -8.14 -23.47 1.01
C ILE A 9 -7.09 -24.14 1.90
N PHE A 10 -6.58 -25.31 1.53
CA PHE A 10 -5.49 -25.96 2.27
C PHE A 10 -4.19 -25.14 2.22
N CYS A 11 -3.81 -24.59 1.06
CA CYS A 11 -2.62 -23.75 0.93
C CYS A 11 -2.75 -22.44 1.75
N ASN A 12 -3.94 -21.83 1.78
CA ASN A 12 -4.21 -20.64 2.59
C ASN A 12 -4.27 -20.94 4.09
N GLN A 13 -4.84 -22.08 4.52
CA GLN A 13 -4.84 -22.47 5.93
C GLN A 13 -3.43 -22.83 6.42
N SER A 14 -2.63 -23.52 5.61
CA SER A 14 -1.23 -23.82 5.94
C SER A 14 -0.39 -22.55 6.02
N ARG A 15 -0.56 -21.60 5.09
CA ARG A 15 0.16 -20.32 5.10
C ARG A 15 -0.29 -19.40 6.25
N LEU A 16 -1.58 -19.41 6.59
CA LEU A 16 -2.13 -18.69 7.74
C LEU A 16 -1.63 -19.32 9.06
N MET A 17 -1.55 -20.65 9.16
CA MET A 17 -0.94 -21.34 10.29
C MET A 17 0.57 -21.09 10.43
N ILE A 18 1.31 -20.99 9.32
CA ILE A 18 2.75 -20.65 9.35
C ILE A 18 2.98 -19.23 9.89
N LEU A 19 2.09 -18.27 9.55
CA LEU A 19 2.16 -16.91 10.09
C LEU A 19 1.95 -16.86 11.62
N ILE A 20 1.13 -17.76 12.19
CA ILE A 20 0.82 -17.81 13.64
C ILE A 20 2.07 -18.08 14.51
N MET A 21 3.21 -18.46 13.91
CA MET A 21 4.50 -18.64 14.63
C MET A 21 5.67 -17.90 13.95
N SER A 22 5.39 -17.00 13.00
CA SER A 22 6.42 -16.29 12.24
C SER A 22 6.88 -15.01 12.93
N ASN A 23 8.14 -14.63 12.69
CA ASN A 23 8.61 -13.29 13.03
C ASN A 23 8.22 -12.32 11.90
N LEU A 24 7.50 -11.25 12.24
CA LEU A 24 7.31 -10.09 11.39
C LEU A 24 8.42 -9.09 11.67
N TYR A 25 9.06 -8.61 10.62
CA TYR A 25 10.10 -7.60 10.73
C TYR A 25 9.55 -6.23 10.41
N TYR A 26 10.14 -5.22 11.01
CA TYR A 26 9.90 -3.84 10.61
C TYR A 26 11.16 -2.98 10.71
N CYS A 27 11.16 -1.88 9.99
CA CYS A 27 12.19 -0.86 10.09
C CYS A 27 11.62 0.53 9.87
N LYS A 28 12.43 1.53 10.21
CA LYS A 28 12.17 2.93 9.92
C LYS A 28 13.04 3.37 8.74
N TYR A 29 12.44 4.09 7.79
CA TYR A 29 13.09 4.71 6.66
C TYR A 29 12.89 6.23 6.73
N HIS A 30 13.97 6.99 6.62
CA HIS A 30 13.93 8.45 6.60
C HIS A 30 13.72 8.95 5.17
N SER A 31 12.72 9.80 4.96
CA SER A 31 12.38 10.31 3.63
C SER A 31 12.08 11.83 3.64
N PRO A 32 12.05 12.48 2.46
CA PRO A 32 11.62 13.88 2.34
C PRO A 32 10.18 14.16 2.82
N ILE A 33 9.35 13.13 3.01
CA ILE A 33 7.98 13.27 3.54
C ILE A 33 7.87 12.94 5.03
N GLY A 34 9.01 12.73 5.71
CA GLY A 34 9.10 12.31 7.10
C GLY A 34 9.44 10.83 7.25
N ASP A 35 9.34 10.34 8.49
CA ASP A 35 9.62 8.94 8.81
C ASP A 35 8.55 8.02 8.22
N ILE A 36 9.01 6.93 7.61
CA ILE A 36 8.19 5.86 7.04
C ILE A 36 8.51 4.57 7.78
N PHE A 37 7.49 3.90 8.29
CA PHE A 37 7.62 2.58 8.89
C PHE A 37 7.20 1.51 7.89
N ILE A 38 8.05 0.50 7.73
CA ILE A 38 7.90 -0.54 6.71
C ILE A 38 7.92 -1.89 7.43
N GLY A 39 6.85 -2.66 7.29
CA GLY A 39 6.72 -4.03 7.75
C GLY A 39 6.98 -5.01 6.60
N PHE A 40 7.85 -5.99 6.83
CA PHE A 40 8.29 -6.95 5.83
C PHE A 40 8.51 -8.35 6.40
N LEU A 41 8.39 -9.33 5.51
CA LEU A 41 8.86 -10.71 5.67
C LEU A 41 10.16 -10.88 4.87
N GLU A 42 10.78 -12.06 4.93
CA GLU A 42 12.00 -12.36 4.18
C GLU A 42 11.86 -12.10 2.67
N ASP A 43 10.66 -12.33 2.11
CA ASP A 43 10.40 -12.30 0.67
C ASP A 43 9.45 -11.18 0.20
N GLY A 44 9.06 -10.24 1.07
CA GLY A 44 8.19 -9.14 0.63
C GLY A 44 7.69 -8.19 1.71
N ILE A 45 7.15 -7.07 1.26
CA ILE A 45 6.60 -6.00 2.09
C ILE A 45 5.11 -6.24 2.27
N PHE A 46 4.62 -6.13 3.50
CA PHE A 46 3.19 -6.29 3.79
C PHE A 46 2.54 -5.05 4.38
N ARG A 47 3.32 -4.06 4.84
CA ARG A 47 2.77 -2.85 5.45
C ARG A 47 3.69 -1.64 5.32
N ILE A 48 3.10 -0.48 5.04
CA ILE A 48 3.78 0.82 5.06
C ILE A 48 2.86 1.83 5.77
N LYS A 49 3.41 2.59 6.71
CA LYS A 49 2.72 3.70 7.38
C LYS A 49 3.65 4.91 7.46
N PHE A 50 3.08 6.10 7.31
CA PHE A 50 3.77 7.38 7.49
C PHE A 50 2.72 8.46 7.82
N GLY A 51 3.19 9.67 8.14
CA GLY A 51 2.31 10.80 8.49
C GLY A 51 2.33 11.18 9.97
N GLY A 52 3.51 11.14 10.59
CA GLY A 52 3.70 11.61 11.97
C GLY A 52 3.39 10.57 13.06
N LEU A 53 3.16 9.31 12.69
CA LEU A 53 3.10 8.23 13.69
C LEU A 53 4.46 7.95 14.30
N THR A 54 4.45 7.48 15.54
CA THR A 54 5.64 7.01 16.25
C THR A 54 5.96 5.56 15.89
N GLU A 55 7.14 5.09 16.30
CA GLU A 55 7.48 3.67 16.13
C GLU A 55 6.56 2.78 16.99
N GLU A 56 6.24 3.24 18.19
CA GLU A 56 5.34 2.57 19.12
C GLU A 56 3.94 2.42 18.52
N ASP A 57 3.44 3.44 17.83
CA ASP A 57 2.15 3.37 17.12
C ASP A 57 2.19 2.32 16.00
N PHE A 58 3.29 2.23 15.25
CA PHE A 58 3.46 1.24 14.21
C PHE A 58 3.50 -0.18 14.77
N VAL A 59 4.30 -0.41 15.82
CA VAL A 59 4.39 -1.71 16.48
C VAL A 59 3.05 -2.11 17.07
N ARG A 60 2.32 -1.19 17.70
CA ARG A 60 0.95 -1.43 18.21
C ARG A 60 -0.02 -1.84 17.10
N ASP A 61 0.05 -1.16 15.96
CA ASP A 61 -0.75 -1.48 14.76
C ASP A 61 -0.43 -2.90 14.23
N LEU A 62 0.85 -3.30 14.25
CA LEU A 62 1.25 -4.68 13.92
C LEU A 62 0.69 -5.70 14.93
N MET A 63 0.83 -5.44 16.24
CA MET A 63 0.34 -6.33 17.30
C MET A 63 -1.17 -6.56 17.20
N ASN A 64 -1.93 -5.51 16.89
CA ASN A 64 -3.39 -5.58 16.79
C ASN A 64 -3.87 -6.36 15.57
N LEU A 65 -3.13 -6.30 14.46
CA LEU A 65 -3.55 -6.89 13.19
C LEU A 65 -3.00 -8.28 12.94
N TYR A 66 -1.86 -8.60 13.55
CA TYR A 66 -1.15 -9.86 13.36
C TYR A 66 -0.95 -10.54 14.72
N LEU A 67 -2.06 -11.05 15.27
CA LEU A 67 -2.07 -11.75 16.55
C LEU A 67 -1.11 -12.95 16.51
N ASN A 68 -0.45 -13.20 17.64
CA ASN A 68 0.49 -14.31 17.86
C ASN A 68 1.78 -14.28 17.01
N CYS A 69 2.08 -13.17 16.32
CA CYS A 69 3.35 -13.01 15.62
C CYS A 69 4.42 -12.35 16.49
N GLY A 70 5.67 -12.81 16.41
CA GLY A 70 6.79 -12.09 17.00
C GLY A 70 7.12 -10.84 16.18
N ILE A 71 7.13 -9.65 16.78
CA ILE A 71 7.46 -8.40 16.07
C ILE A 71 8.89 -8.01 16.41
N LYS A 72 9.73 -7.90 15.39
CA LYS A 72 11.16 -7.60 15.55
C LYS A 72 11.58 -6.45 14.66
N ARG A 73 12.45 -5.59 15.18
CA ARG A 73 13.14 -4.63 14.32
C ARG A 73 14.13 -5.40 13.43
N GLY A 74 14.22 -5.03 12.16
CA GLY A 74 15.13 -5.59 11.18
C GLY A 74 15.76 -4.52 10.30
N ASN A 75 16.65 -4.94 9.40
CA ASN A 75 17.22 -4.07 8.39
C ASN A 75 16.33 -4.07 7.14
N LEU A 76 16.09 -2.90 6.56
CA LEU A 76 15.31 -2.78 5.33
C LEU A 76 15.98 -3.61 4.22
N PRO A 77 15.25 -4.47 3.48
CA PRO A 77 15.84 -5.23 2.39
C PRO A 77 16.46 -4.29 1.34
N SER A 78 17.64 -4.65 0.84
CA SER A 78 18.47 -3.77 -0.01
C SER A 78 17.76 -3.29 -1.27
N LEU A 79 16.96 -4.16 -1.91
CA LEU A 79 16.14 -3.80 -3.06
C LEU A 79 15.13 -2.70 -2.71
N VAL A 80 14.41 -2.87 -1.60
CA VAL A 80 13.40 -1.90 -1.14
C VAL A 80 14.05 -0.56 -0.86
N LYS A 81 15.20 -0.56 -0.17
CA LYS A 81 15.95 0.66 0.09
C LYS A 81 16.31 1.38 -1.21
N LYS A 82 16.89 0.68 -2.18
CA LYS A 82 17.27 1.25 -3.48
C LYS A 82 16.07 1.83 -4.24
N GLU A 83 14.93 1.14 -4.20
CA GLU A 83 13.71 1.62 -4.86
C GLU A 83 13.13 2.86 -4.18
N PHE A 84 13.16 2.91 -2.84
CA PHE A 84 12.73 4.07 -2.09
C PHE A 84 13.65 5.26 -2.32
N ASP A 85 14.97 5.06 -2.31
CA ASP A 85 15.96 6.11 -2.60
C ASP A 85 15.69 6.72 -3.99
N LEU A 86 15.58 5.86 -5.03
CA LEU A 86 15.27 6.31 -6.40
C LEU A 86 13.94 7.09 -6.48
N TYR A 87 12.89 6.58 -5.82
CA TYR A 87 11.59 7.25 -5.78
C TYR A 87 11.70 8.62 -5.12
N PHE A 88 12.33 8.70 -3.95
CA PHE A 88 12.42 9.93 -3.18
C PHE A 88 13.38 10.97 -3.76
N ASP A 89 14.31 10.54 -4.62
CA ASP A 89 15.14 11.40 -5.47
C ASP A 89 14.36 11.96 -6.68
N GLY A 90 13.08 11.60 -6.85
CA GLY A 90 12.22 12.09 -7.94
C GLY A 90 12.44 11.38 -9.27
N ASN A 91 13.04 10.18 -9.27
CA ASN A 91 13.25 9.42 -10.49
C ASN A 91 12.01 8.57 -10.84
N PRO A 92 11.65 8.44 -12.13
CA PRO A 92 10.64 7.48 -12.56
C PRO A 92 10.99 6.05 -12.14
N ILE A 93 10.03 5.33 -11.56
CA ILE A 93 10.27 3.98 -11.06
C ILE A 93 9.04 3.07 -11.24
N LYS A 94 9.33 1.78 -11.45
CA LYS A 94 8.39 0.68 -11.24
C LYS A 94 8.93 -0.19 -10.12
N PHE A 95 8.26 -0.19 -8.97
CA PHE A 95 8.61 -1.03 -7.83
C PHE A 95 8.55 -2.52 -8.23
N ARG A 96 9.62 -3.25 -7.93
CA ARG A 96 9.76 -4.69 -8.14
C ARG A 96 9.70 -5.46 -6.83
N SER A 97 9.86 -4.77 -5.70
CA SER A 97 9.64 -5.34 -4.37
C SER A 97 8.29 -6.03 -4.29
N ARG A 98 8.30 -7.29 -3.88
CA ARG A 98 7.08 -8.09 -3.77
C ARG A 98 6.21 -7.54 -2.65
N VAL A 99 4.91 -7.40 -2.94
CA VAL A 99 3.89 -7.04 -1.96
C VAL A 99 3.17 -8.30 -1.50
N ILE A 100 2.94 -8.41 -0.19
CA ILE A 100 2.23 -9.52 0.44
C ILE A 100 1.00 -8.97 1.16
N PHE A 101 -0.19 -9.26 0.63
CA PHE A 101 -1.44 -8.85 1.27
C PHE A 101 -1.83 -9.83 2.39
N LEU A 102 -1.30 -9.60 3.58
CA LEU A 102 -1.62 -10.37 4.79
C LEU A 102 -3.05 -10.11 5.29
N THR A 103 -3.58 -8.91 5.05
CA THR A 103 -4.96 -8.53 5.40
C THR A 103 -5.71 -8.05 4.16
N GLY A 104 -7.02 -7.81 4.32
CA GLY A 104 -7.90 -7.28 3.28
C GLY A 104 -8.83 -8.31 2.68
N THR A 105 -10.01 -7.85 2.26
CA THR A 105 -10.99 -8.68 1.56
C THR A 105 -10.52 -9.00 0.14
N GLY A 106 -11.11 -10.04 -0.48
CA GLY A 106 -10.82 -10.36 -1.89
C GLY A 106 -11.10 -9.19 -2.84
N PHE A 107 -12.11 -8.37 -2.54
CA PHE A 107 -12.39 -7.14 -3.31
C PHE A 107 -11.28 -6.10 -3.12
N GLN A 108 -10.85 -5.84 -1.88
CA GLN A 108 -9.79 -4.89 -1.60
C GLN A 108 -8.47 -5.27 -2.29
N LYS A 109 -8.08 -6.55 -2.22
CA LYS A 109 -6.87 -7.05 -2.88
C LYS A 109 -6.89 -6.81 -4.38
N LYS A 110 -8.01 -7.09 -5.05
CA LYS A 110 -8.18 -6.80 -6.49
C LYS A 110 -8.08 -5.30 -6.79
N VAL A 111 -8.68 -4.44 -5.96
CA VAL A 111 -8.53 -2.98 -6.11
C VAL A 111 -7.05 -2.57 -5.97
N TRP A 112 -6.34 -3.11 -4.98
CA TRP A 112 -4.92 -2.79 -4.77
C TRP A 112 -4.04 -3.27 -5.93
N GLU A 113 -4.34 -4.42 -6.51
CA GLU A 113 -3.67 -4.92 -7.72
C GLU A 113 -3.85 -3.97 -8.90
N GLU A 114 -5.08 -3.49 -9.15
CA GLU A 114 -5.33 -2.49 -10.21
C GLU A 114 -4.62 -1.16 -9.93
N VAL A 115 -4.69 -0.68 -8.69
CA VAL A 115 -3.98 0.55 -8.27
C VAL A 115 -2.46 0.40 -8.46
N GLY A 116 -1.91 -0.78 -8.19
CA GLY A 116 -0.50 -1.12 -8.40
C GLY A 116 -0.03 -1.01 -9.86
N LYS A 117 -0.94 -1.03 -10.83
CA LYS A 117 -0.61 -0.88 -12.25
C LYS A 117 -0.43 0.57 -12.69
N ILE A 118 -0.87 1.55 -11.88
CA ILE A 118 -0.82 2.97 -12.25
C ILE A 118 0.65 3.42 -12.34
N PRO A 119 1.14 3.87 -13.51
CA PRO A 119 2.54 4.27 -13.66
C PRO A 119 2.90 5.52 -12.84
N TYR A 120 4.21 5.69 -12.57
CA TYR A 120 4.75 6.92 -12.00
C TYR A 120 4.35 8.13 -12.85
N GLY A 121 3.96 9.23 -12.20
CA GLY A 121 3.60 10.48 -12.88
C GLY A 121 2.27 10.43 -13.65
N ARG A 122 1.44 9.40 -13.42
CA ARG A 122 0.11 9.26 -14.02
C ARG A 122 -0.98 9.26 -12.95
N LEU A 123 -2.14 9.78 -13.32
CA LEU A 123 -3.33 9.79 -12.49
C LEU A 123 -4.43 8.96 -13.12
N VAL A 124 -5.26 8.36 -12.28
CA VAL A 124 -6.52 7.73 -12.67
C VAL A 124 -7.61 8.16 -11.69
N SER A 125 -8.87 8.07 -12.11
CA SER A 125 -10.00 8.32 -11.24
C SER A 125 -10.49 7.04 -10.55
N TYR A 126 -11.23 7.19 -9.44
CA TYR A 126 -11.93 6.06 -8.82
C TYR A 126 -12.89 5.36 -9.79
N SER A 127 -13.50 6.11 -10.72
CA SER A 127 -14.36 5.55 -11.77
C SER A 127 -13.58 4.76 -12.81
N ASP A 128 -12.35 5.15 -13.13
CA ASP A 128 -11.52 4.39 -14.09
C ASP A 128 -11.15 3.02 -13.51
N ILE A 129 -10.82 2.96 -12.22
CA ILE A 129 -10.56 1.69 -11.53
C ILE A 129 -11.82 0.82 -11.48
N ALA A 130 -12.97 1.42 -11.15
CA ALA A 130 -14.24 0.69 -11.14
C ALA A 130 -14.59 0.12 -12.52
N LEU A 131 -14.33 0.88 -13.58
CA LEU A 131 -14.52 0.45 -14.96
C LEU A 131 -13.57 -0.70 -15.35
N GLU A 132 -12.28 -0.57 -15.04
CA GLU A 132 -11.26 -1.60 -15.32
C GLU A 132 -11.62 -2.94 -14.65
N MET A 133 -12.17 -2.86 -13.43
CA MET A 133 -12.64 -4.04 -12.69
C MET A 133 -13.98 -4.59 -13.19
N SER A 134 -14.59 -4.00 -14.23
CA SER A 134 -15.96 -4.28 -14.68
C SER A 134 -17.00 -4.18 -13.54
N LYS A 135 -16.85 -3.16 -12.69
CA LYS A 135 -17.69 -2.86 -11.52
C LYS A 135 -18.18 -1.41 -11.53
N THR A 136 -18.66 -0.93 -12.67
CA THR A 136 -19.28 0.40 -12.81
C THR A 136 -20.36 0.61 -11.75
N GLY A 137 -20.38 1.79 -11.09
CA GLY A 137 -21.28 2.07 -9.97
C GLY A 137 -20.73 1.69 -8.59
N ALA A 138 -19.57 1.03 -8.50
CA ALA A 138 -18.90 0.67 -7.25
C ALA A 138 -17.83 1.70 -6.82
N GLU A 139 -17.86 2.95 -7.30
CA GLU A 139 -16.80 3.94 -7.10
C GLU A 139 -16.55 4.24 -5.62
N ARG A 140 -17.62 4.27 -4.79
CA ARG A 140 -17.47 4.45 -3.33
C ARG A 140 -16.76 3.25 -2.68
N ALA A 141 -17.11 2.03 -3.08
CA ALA A 141 -16.47 0.82 -2.56
C ALA A 141 -15.00 0.75 -2.99
N VAL A 142 -14.69 1.13 -4.23
CA VAL A 142 -13.32 1.29 -4.72
C VAL A 142 -12.59 2.36 -3.90
N GLY A 143 -13.18 3.53 -3.67
CA GLY A 143 -12.59 4.59 -2.84
C GLY A 143 -12.24 4.11 -1.43
N ASN A 144 -13.15 3.38 -0.78
CA ASN A 144 -12.89 2.77 0.53
C ASN A 144 -11.74 1.75 0.49
N ALA A 145 -11.70 0.90 -0.55
CA ALA A 145 -10.63 -0.07 -0.73
C ALA A 145 -9.27 0.61 -0.98
N VAL A 146 -9.22 1.65 -1.82
CA VAL A 146 -8.02 2.47 -2.06
C VAL A 146 -7.53 3.11 -0.76
N GLY A 147 -8.45 3.63 0.07
CA GLY A 147 -8.12 4.19 1.38
C GLY A 147 -7.58 3.17 2.38
N ALA A 148 -7.98 1.90 2.25
CA ALA A 148 -7.54 0.79 3.09
C ALA A 148 -6.20 0.16 2.64
N ASN A 149 -5.54 0.72 1.63
CA ASN A 149 -4.27 0.21 1.11
C ASN A 149 -3.21 0.02 2.22
N PRO A 150 -2.72 -1.21 2.45
CA PRO A 150 -1.75 -1.48 3.51
C PRO A 150 -0.33 -1.05 3.15
N VAL A 151 -0.02 -0.85 1.86
CA VAL A 151 1.34 -0.56 1.35
C VAL A 151 1.34 0.67 0.42
N PRO A 152 1.00 1.86 0.93
CA PRO A 152 1.09 3.12 0.17
C PRO A 152 2.49 3.35 -0.42
N ILE A 153 2.59 4.23 -1.43
CA ILE A 153 3.77 4.48 -2.28
C ILE A 153 4.02 3.35 -3.28
N ILE A 154 4.20 2.10 -2.81
CA ILE A 154 4.37 0.93 -3.69
C ILE A 154 3.07 0.62 -4.42
N ILE A 155 1.97 0.55 -3.68
CA ILE A 155 0.63 0.61 -4.25
C ILE A 155 0.22 2.09 -4.22
N PRO A 156 0.23 2.79 -5.36
CA PRO A 156 0.24 4.24 -5.42
C PRO A 156 -1.17 4.84 -5.27
N CYS A 157 -1.81 4.63 -4.11
CA CYS A 157 -3.15 5.15 -3.84
C CYS A 157 -3.24 6.69 -3.91
N HIS A 158 -2.11 7.41 -3.79
CA HIS A 158 -2.05 8.86 -3.99
C HIS A 158 -2.26 9.28 -5.45
N ARG A 159 -2.09 8.38 -6.43
CA ARG A 159 -2.37 8.62 -7.86
C ARG A 159 -3.85 8.49 -8.23
N VAL A 160 -4.70 8.06 -7.29
CA VAL A 160 -6.14 7.93 -7.51
C VAL A 160 -6.85 9.21 -7.07
N ILE A 161 -7.59 9.84 -7.98
CA ILE A 161 -8.27 11.13 -7.75
C ILE A 161 -9.77 11.07 -8.07
N ARG A 162 -10.49 12.16 -7.80
CA ARG A 162 -11.89 12.29 -8.22
C ARG A 162 -11.97 12.51 -9.73
N LYS A 163 -13.07 12.06 -10.36
CA LYS A 163 -13.32 12.21 -11.81
C LYS A 163 -13.37 13.66 -12.27
N ASP A 164 -13.77 14.58 -11.40
CA ASP A 164 -13.83 16.03 -11.66
C ASP A 164 -12.46 16.73 -11.54
N GLY A 165 -11.36 15.97 -11.40
CA GLY A 165 -10.02 16.51 -11.22
C GLY A 165 -9.68 16.86 -9.77
N GLY A 166 -10.63 16.75 -8.84
CA GLY A 166 -10.38 17.01 -7.42
C GLY A 166 -9.44 15.98 -6.79
N ILE A 167 -8.57 16.42 -5.88
CA ILE A 167 -7.55 15.55 -5.26
C ILE A 167 -8.12 14.38 -4.45
N GLY A 168 -9.34 14.49 -3.94
CA GLY A 168 -9.97 13.48 -3.10
C GLY A 168 -9.29 13.29 -1.73
N GLY A 169 -9.60 12.19 -1.06
CA GLY A 169 -9.04 11.87 0.26
C GLY A 169 -7.65 11.22 0.18
N PHE A 170 -6.96 11.21 1.33
CA PHE A 170 -5.74 10.44 1.56
C PHE A 170 -5.62 10.08 3.03
N GLY A 171 -5.32 8.81 3.34
CA GLY A 171 -5.26 8.33 4.72
C GLY A 171 -4.24 9.08 5.59
N ALA A 172 -3.13 9.52 5.00
CA ALA A 172 -2.11 10.35 5.68
C ALA A 172 -2.33 11.87 5.49
N GLY A 173 -3.50 12.29 5.00
CA GLY A 173 -3.86 13.69 4.80
C GLY A 173 -3.50 14.28 3.43
N ILE A 174 -4.28 15.27 3.01
CA ILE A 174 -4.20 15.87 1.66
C ILE A 174 -2.84 16.53 1.41
N ALA A 175 -2.23 17.14 2.43
CA ALA A 175 -0.91 17.77 2.31
C ALA A 175 0.17 16.77 1.86
N LEU A 176 0.16 15.55 2.42
CA LEU A 176 1.09 14.50 2.03
C LEU A 176 0.80 13.96 0.63
N LYS A 177 -0.47 13.81 0.25
CA LYS A 177 -0.85 13.45 -1.13
C LYS A 177 -0.30 14.45 -2.14
N LYS A 178 -0.44 15.76 -1.87
CA LYS A 178 0.14 16.83 -2.70
C LYS A 178 1.66 16.73 -2.78
N LYS A 179 2.35 16.46 -1.66
CA LYS A 179 3.82 16.29 -1.66
C LYS A 179 4.26 15.11 -2.54
N LEU A 180 3.60 13.96 -2.42
CA LEU A 180 3.89 12.77 -3.24
C LEU A 180 3.62 13.05 -4.72
N LEU A 181 2.48 13.64 -5.06
CA LEU A 181 2.16 13.99 -6.45
C LEU A 181 3.17 14.98 -7.04
N ARG A 182 3.56 16.01 -6.28
CA ARG A 182 4.57 16.98 -6.72
C ARG A 182 5.93 16.33 -6.94
N LEU A 183 6.32 15.39 -6.08
CA LEU A 183 7.53 14.60 -6.25
C LEU A 183 7.51 13.80 -7.56
N GLU A 184 6.33 13.38 -8.00
CA GLU A 184 6.12 12.74 -9.31
C GLU A 184 5.93 13.71 -10.49
N GLY A 185 6.20 15.01 -10.29
CA GLY A 185 6.03 16.04 -11.31
C GLY A 185 4.58 16.48 -11.57
N ILE A 186 3.64 16.06 -10.73
CA ILE A 186 2.21 16.40 -10.88
C ILE A 186 1.86 17.59 -9.97
N ILE A 187 1.46 18.70 -10.58
CA ILE A 187 0.95 19.88 -9.87
C ILE A 187 -0.58 19.80 -9.83
N VAL A 188 -1.14 19.60 -8.64
CA VAL A 188 -2.60 19.64 -8.45
C VAL A 188 -3.00 21.02 -7.92
N SER A 189 -3.55 21.84 -8.81
CA SER A 189 -4.23 23.10 -8.44
C SER A 189 -5.58 22.78 -7.80
N GLY A 190 -5.69 23.01 -6.50
CA GLY A 190 -6.94 22.82 -5.78
C GLY A 190 -6.88 23.52 -4.43
N ASN A 191 -7.62 24.63 -4.35
CA ASN A 191 -7.99 25.24 -3.07
C ASN A 191 -8.81 24.20 -2.28
N ILE A 192 -8.49 24.09 -1.00
CA ILE A 192 -9.35 23.43 -0.01
C ILE A 192 -10.56 24.37 0.08
N LYS A 193 -11.64 24.06 -0.64
CA LYS A 193 -12.96 24.59 -0.29
C LYS A 193 -13.62 23.56 0.62
#